data_AF-A0A954FWH2-F1
#
_entry.id   AF-A0A954FWH2-F1
#
_cell.length_a   1.000
_cell.length_b   1.000
_cell.length_c   1.000
_cell.angle_alpha   90.00
_cell.angle_beta   90.00
_cell.angle_gamma   90.00
#
_symmetry.space_group_name_H-M   'P 1'
#
loop_
_entity.id
_entity.type
_entity.pdbx_description
1 polymer ?
#
loop_
_entity_poly.entity_id
_entity_poly.type
_entity_poly.pdbx_seq_one_letter_code
_entity_poly.pdbx_strand_id
1 'polypeptide(L)'
;RGSHFYLALYWALQLAAQDENPALKKRFQPVADALSASEQQIVLELNTVQGHTIDIGGYYRPDPVKTSDAMRPSATFNQILQRLA
;
A
#
# COMPACT_ATOMS: atom_id res chain seq x y z
N ARG A 1 -7.23 5.43 -0.97
CA ARG A 1 -6.74 4.10 -0.52
C ARG A 1 -6.46 3.19 -1.71
N GLY A 2 -7.48 2.69 -2.41
CA GLY A 2 -7.28 1.85 -3.62
C GLY A 2 -6.44 2.52 -4.71
N SER A 3 -6.70 3.79 -5.03
CA SER A 3 -5.88 4.55 -6.00
C SER A 3 -4.41 4.66 -5.62
N HIS A 4 -4.10 4.82 -4.33
CA HIS A 4 -2.71 4.88 -3.85
C HIS A 4 -2.01 3.52 -3.99
N PHE A 5 -2.73 2.42 -3.79
CA PHE A 5 -2.19 1.08 -4.04
C PHE A 5 -1.82 0.92 -5.53
N TYR A 6 -2.71 1.28 -6.46
CA TYR A 6 -2.40 1.20 -7.89
C TYR A 6 -1.25 2.10 -8.32
N LEU A 7 -1.17 3.32 -7.76
CA LEU A 7 -0.01 4.19 -7.97
C LEU A 7 1.28 3.51 -7.51
N ALA A 8 1.29 2.92 -6.31
CA ALA A 8 2.45 2.22 -5.78
C ALA A 8 2.83 0.98 -6.62
N LEU A 9 1.85 0.20 -7.07
CA LEU A 9 2.03 -0.96 -7.94
C LEU A 9 2.72 -0.55 -9.24
N TYR A 10 2.13 0.41 -9.98
CA TYR A 10 2.68 0.82 -11.27
C TYR A 10 4.03 1.50 -11.12
N TRP A 11 4.24 2.27 -10.05
CA TRP A 11 5.54 2.87 -9.78
C TRP A 11 6.61 1.80 -9.51
N ALA A 12 6.32 0.81 -8.66
CA ALA A 12 7.23 -0.29 -8.39
C ALA A 12 7.55 -1.10 -9.67
N LEU A 13 6.55 -1.36 -10.51
CA LEU A 13 6.73 -2.03 -11.80
C LEU A 13 7.68 -1.26 -12.72
N GLN A 14 7.51 0.06 -12.86
CA GLN A 14 8.41 0.86 -13.69
C GLN A 14 9.84 0.90 -13.15
N LEU A 15 9.99 1.01 -11.82
CA LEU A 15 11.30 1.00 -11.17
C LEU A 15 12.00 -0.36 -11.25
N ALA A 16 11.25 -1.46 -11.30
CA ALA A 16 11.76 -2.81 -11.53
C ALA A 16 12.03 -3.11 -13.02
N ALA A 17 11.40 -2.39 -13.95
CA ALA A 17 11.58 -2.59 -15.38
C ALA A 17 12.77 -1.81 -15.96
N GLN A 18 13.00 -0.58 -15.50
CA GLN A 18 14.03 0.32 -16.03
C GLN A 18 15.47 -0.26 -15.95
N ASP A 19 16.37 0.28 -16.77
CA ASP A 19 17.78 -0.13 -16.86
C ASP A 19 18.78 1.02 -16.58
N GLU A 20 18.30 2.21 -16.22
CA GLU A 20 19.13 3.38 -15.89
C GLU A 20 19.84 3.24 -14.53
N ASN A 21 19.23 2.54 -13.58
CA ASN A 21 19.75 2.33 -12.24
C ASN A 21 19.56 0.87 -11.77
N PRO A 22 20.59 0.02 -11.92
CA PRO A 22 20.52 -1.39 -11.52
C PRO A 22 20.27 -1.61 -10.02
N ALA A 23 20.77 -0.72 -9.16
CA ALA A 23 20.57 -0.83 -7.71
C ALA A 23 19.10 -0.59 -7.34
N LEU A 24 18.49 0.42 -7.97
CA LEU A 24 17.07 0.73 -7.80
C LEU A 24 16.20 -0.40 -8.36
N LYS A 25 16.52 -0.91 -9.56
CA LYS A 25 15.88 -2.09 -10.16
C LYS A 25 15.85 -3.27 -9.19
N LYS A 26 17.01 -3.65 -8.67
CA LYS A 26 17.17 -4.76 -7.72
C LYS A 26 16.37 -4.53 -6.42
N ARG A 27 16.31 -3.29 -5.93
CA ARG A 27 15.55 -2.95 -4.72
C ARG A 27 14.03 -3.07 -4.93
N PHE A 28 13.52 -2.65 -6.09
CA PHE A 28 12.09 -2.63 -6.37
C PHE A 28 11.54 -3.92 -6.96
N GLN A 29 12.36 -4.78 -7.57
CA GLN A 29 11.93 -6.07 -8.11
C GLN A 29 11.09 -6.91 -7.11
N PRO A 30 11.57 -7.24 -5.89
CA PRO A 30 10.78 -8.06 -4.96
C PRO A 30 9.52 -7.36 -4.45
N VAL A 31 9.45 -6.03 -4.53
CA VAL A 31 8.26 -5.25 -4.16
C VAL A 31 7.23 -5.29 -5.28
N ALA A 32 7.66 -5.07 -6.53
CA ALA A 32 6.81 -5.15 -7.70
C ALA A 32 6.16 -6.54 -7.85
N ASP A 33 6.97 -7.60 -7.67
CA ASP A 33 6.48 -8.98 -7.73
C ASP A 33 5.45 -9.25 -6.63
N ALA A 34 5.73 -8.82 -5.39
CA ALA A 34 4.83 -9.04 -4.26
C ALA A 34 3.52 -8.25 -4.37
N LEU A 35 3.57 -6.99 -4.82
CA LEU A 35 2.36 -6.17 -5.04
C LEU A 35 1.50 -6.77 -6.16
N SER A 36 2.12 -7.23 -7.25
CA SER A 36 1.41 -7.85 -8.38
C SER A 36 0.75 -9.16 -7.98
N ALA A 37 1.47 -10.04 -7.28
CA ALA A 37 0.94 -11.32 -6.81
C ALA A 37 -0.18 -11.16 -5.78
N SER A 38 -0.18 -10.04 -5.03
CA SER A 38 -1.15 -9.79 -3.95
C SER A 38 -2.26 -8.82 -4.34
N GLU A 39 -2.36 -8.41 -5.61
CA GLU A 39 -3.27 -7.35 -6.04
C GLU A 39 -4.72 -7.58 -5.59
N GLN A 40 -5.27 -8.77 -5.88
CA GLN A 40 -6.64 -9.12 -5.55
C GLN A 40 -6.89 -9.09 -4.04
N GLN A 41 -5.96 -9.63 -3.25
CA GLN A 41 -6.04 -9.64 -1.79
C GLN A 41 -6.02 -8.21 -1.22
N ILE A 42 -5.12 -7.36 -1.72
CA ILE A 42 -5.01 -5.96 -1.27
C ILE A 42 -6.30 -5.21 -1.62
N VAL A 43 -6.81 -5.34 -2.84
CA VAL A 43 -8.06 -4.68 -3.25
C VAL A 43 -9.23 -5.15 -2.40
N LEU A 44 -9.31 -6.45 -2.09
CA LEU A 44 -10.32 -7.00 -1.19
C LEU A 44 -10.22 -6.36 0.21
N GLU A 45 -9.04 -6.35 0.83
CA GLU A 45 -8.82 -5.76 2.15
C GLU A 45 -9.20 -4.27 2.21
N LEU A 46 -8.88 -3.51 1.15
CA LEU A 46 -9.23 -2.10 1.04
C LEU A 46 -10.72 -1.85 0.85
N ASN A 47 -11.46 -2.82 0.29
CA ASN A 47 -12.89 -2.70 0.01
C ASN A 47 -13.76 -3.21 1.16
N THR A 48 -13.34 -4.26 1.88
CA THR A 48 -14.11 -4.86 2.98
C THR A 48 -14.42 -3.88 4.12
N VAL A 49 -13.60 -2.83 4.31
CA VAL A 49 -13.85 -1.81 5.33
C VAL A 49 -14.82 -0.70 4.90
N GLN A 50 -15.32 -0.71 3.67
CA GLN A 50 -16.22 0.32 3.16
C GLN A 50 -17.66 0.09 3.62
N GLY A 51 -18.45 1.16 3.71
CA GLY A 51 -19.86 1.10 4.13
C GLY A 51 -20.09 1.02 5.63
N HIS A 52 -19.03 1.03 6.44
CA HIS A 52 -19.10 1.02 7.90
C HIS A 52 -18.73 2.39 8.49
N THR A 53 -19.35 2.73 9.64
CA THR A 53 -18.93 3.87 10.44
C THR A 53 -17.53 3.64 11.01
N ILE A 54 -16.67 4.65 10.94
CA ILE A 54 -15.30 4.61 11.46
C ILE A 54 -15.15 5.69 12.53
N ASP A 55 -14.70 5.29 13.73
CA ASP A 55 -14.28 6.22 14.78
C ASP A 55 -12.79 6.54 14.62
N ILE A 56 -12.49 7.78 14.28
CA ILE A 56 -11.12 8.30 14.20
C ILE A 56 -10.70 9.11 15.44
N GLY A 57 -11.51 9.16 16.50
CA GLY A 57 -11.17 9.79 17.77
C GLY A 57 -11.20 11.33 17.78
N GLY A 58 -11.84 11.96 16.79
CA GLY A 58 -11.96 13.43 16.70
C GLY A 58 -12.28 13.89 15.28
N TYR A 59 -12.37 15.21 15.07
CA TYR A 59 -12.59 15.80 13.74
C TYR A 59 -11.46 16.75 13.34
N TYR A 60 -11.31 17.89 14.03
CA TYR A 60 -10.23 18.85 13.76
C TYR A 60 -8.84 18.35 14.17
N ARG A 61 -8.81 17.45 15.16
CA ARG A 61 -7.60 16.79 15.66
C ARG A 61 -7.96 15.35 16.01
N PRO A 62 -8.04 14.45 15.02
CA PRO A 62 -8.36 13.05 15.26
C PRO A 62 -7.19 12.35 15.97
N ASP A 63 -7.46 11.18 16.53
CA ASP A 63 -6.43 10.33 17.09
C ASP A 63 -5.54 9.79 15.95
N PRO A 64 -4.21 9.98 16.01
CA PRO A 64 -3.32 9.63 14.90
C PRO A 64 -3.21 8.12 14.69
N VAL A 65 -3.33 7.31 15.74
CA VAL A 65 -3.27 5.84 15.66
C VAL A 65 -4.54 5.33 15.00
N LYS A 66 -5.72 5.71 15.51
CA LYS A 66 -7.01 5.34 14.92
C LYS A 66 -7.12 5.76 13.45
N THR A 67 -6.65 6.97 13.13
CA THR A 67 -6.66 7.47 11.75
C THR A 67 -5.73 6.67 10.85
N SER A 68 -4.50 6.37 11.31
CA SER A 68 -3.54 5.55 10.57
C SER A 68 -4.12 4.16 10.27
N ASP A 69 -4.70 3.51 11.27
CA ASP A 69 -5.29 2.16 11.14
C ASP A 69 -6.47 2.17 10.15
N ALA A 70 -7.37 3.16 10.26
CA ALA A 70 -8.49 3.32 9.34
C ALA A 70 -8.05 3.60 7.89
N MET A 71 -6.94 4.33 7.72
CA MET A 71 -6.43 4.74 6.40
C MET A 71 -5.52 3.69 5.76
N ARG A 72 -4.97 2.76 6.54
CA ARG A 72 -4.07 1.70 6.10
C ARG A 72 -4.60 0.30 6.45
N PRO A 73 -5.83 -0.06 6.06
CA PRO A 73 -6.48 -1.27 6.53
C PRO A 73 -5.92 -2.57 5.90
N SER A 74 -5.16 -2.48 4.81
CA SER A 74 -4.56 -3.66 4.16
C SER A 74 -3.25 -4.03 4.84
N ALA A 75 -3.30 -5.10 5.66
CA ALA A 75 -2.11 -5.67 6.30
C ALA A 75 -1.11 -6.17 5.25
N THR A 76 -1.58 -6.81 4.19
CA THR A 76 -0.73 -7.30 3.10
C THR A 76 0.03 -6.16 2.43
N PHE A 77 -0.65 -5.07 2.09
CA PHE A 77 0.01 -3.92 1.47
C PHE A 77 1.04 -3.28 2.41
N ASN A 78 0.68 -3.09 3.69
CA ASN A 78 1.58 -2.51 4.68
C ASN A 78 2.86 -3.33 4.87
N GLN A 79 2.75 -4.66 4.95
CA GLN A 79 3.90 -5.56 5.11
C GLN A 79 4.82 -5.56 3.89
N ILE A 80 4.27 -5.46 2.68
CA ILE A 80 5.09 -5.36 1.46
C ILE A 80 5.90 -4.06 1.45
N LEU A 81 5.29 -2.92 1.82
CA LEU A 81 5.98 -1.64 1.87
C LEU A 81 7.06 -1.56 2.97
N GLN A 82 6.90 -2.29 4.07
CA GLN A 82 7.93 -2.37 5.12
C GLN A 82 9.27 -2.95 4.62
N ARG A 83 9.27 -3.71 3.51
CA ARG A 83 10.51 -4.22 2.89
C ARG A 83 11.37 -3.10 2.28
N LEU A 84 10.82 -1.90 2.12
CA LEU A 84 11.54 -0.72 1.63
C LEU A 84 12.11 0.14 2.75
N ALA A 85 11.69 -0.07 4.00
CA ALA A 85 12.13 0.69 5.16
C ALA A 85 13.57 0.31 5.59
#